data_AF-A0A5D9C420-F1
#
_entry.id   AF-A0A5D9C420-F1
#
_cell.length_a   1.000
_cell.length_b   1.000
_cell.length_c   1.000
_cell.angle_alpha   90.00
_cell.angle_beta   90.00
_cell.angle_gamma   90.00
#
_symmetry.space_group_name_H-M   'P 1'
#
loop_
_entity.id
_entity.type
_entity.pdbx_description
1 polymer ?
#
loop_
_entity_poly.entity_id
_entity_poly.type
_entity_poly.pdbx_seq_one_letter_code
_entity_poly.pdbx_strand_id
1 'polypeptide(L)'
;MQRRLVDAMDVLRRLPDREAGWLRTSTMSLWRQVQADWTETAAADRPLVTCALTRNEVGLADEALGWVAAYVPTGVTRQIVGLALMQLARTGSDRVEWSPIWERMGGHDGGWTTDGLRMRYGRALNGICKKVNRGKSGG
;
A
#
# COMPACT_ATOMS: atom_id res chain seq x y z
N MET A 1 -4.45 11.65 5.04
CA MET A 1 -4.45 10.19 5.25
C MET A 1 -3.78 9.47 4.07
N GLN A 2 -4.38 9.46 2.87
CA GLN A 2 -3.84 8.77 1.69
C GLN A 2 -2.38 9.10 1.39
N ARG A 3 -1.97 10.38 1.45
CA ARG A 3 -0.58 10.78 1.20
C ARG A 3 0.42 10.03 2.08
N ARG A 4 0.17 9.96 3.40
CA ARG A 4 1.05 9.24 4.35
C ARG A 4 1.19 7.75 4.01
N LEU A 5 0.12 7.12 3.51
CA LEU A 5 0.14 5.72 3.07
C LEU A 5 0.91 5.55 1.76
N VAL A 6 0.81 6.50 0.83
CA VAL A 6 1.57 6.47 -0.41
C VAL A 6 3.06 6.69 -0.15
N ASP A 7 3.41 7.66 0.71
CA ASP A 7 4.80 7.92 1.10
C ASP A 7 5.40 6.69 1.79
N ALA A 8 4.63 6.00 2.63
CA ALA A 8 5.04 4.73 3.24
C ALA A 8 5.34 3.63 2.20
N MET A 9 4.52 3.51 1.15
CA MET A 9 4.76 2.54 0.08
C MET A 9 5.96 2.92 -0.79
N ASP A 10 6.23 4.22 -0.99
CA ASP A 10 7.44 4.66 -1.69
C ASP A 10 8.71 4.36 -0.88
N VAL A 11 8.66 4.49 0.45
CA VAL A 11 9.73 4.04 1.36
C VAL A 11 9.97 2.53 1.20
N LEU A 12 8.90 1.71 1.24
CA LEU A 12 9.02 0.26 1.04
C LEU A 12 9.60 -0.14 -0.33
N ARG A 13 9.20 0.56 -1.39
CA ARG A 13 9.72 0.32 -2.75
C ARG A 13 11.22 0.56 -2.85
N ARG A 14 11.75 1.49 -2.05
CA ARG A 14 13.16 1.89 -2.04
C ARG A 14 14.00 1.09 -1.03
N LEU A 15 13.37 0.38 -0.11
CA LEU A 15 14.04 -0.41 0.92
C LEU A 15 14.82 -1.57 0.28
N PRO A 16 16.14 -1.68 0.50
CA PRO A 16 16.90 -2.86 0.10
C PRO A 16 16.41 -4.09 0.87
N ASP A 17 16.39 -5.27 0.23
CA ASP A 17 15.84 -6.52 0.80
C ASP A 17 16.42 -6.87 2.19
N ARG A 18 17.65 -6.42 2.51
CA ARG A 18 18.28 -6.60 3.83
C ARG A 18 17.67 -5.77 4.95
N GLU A 19 17.15 -4.58 4.63
CA GLU A 19 16.52 -3.67 5.61
C GLU A 19 15.02 -3.93 5.77
N ALA A 20 14.42 -4.69 4.84
CA ALA A 20 13.05 -5.18 4.96
C ALA A 20 12.84 -6.02 6.25
N GLY A 21 13.88 -6.61 6.82
CA GLY A 21 13.83 -7.33 8.09
C GLY A 21 13.50 -6.45 9.31
N TRP A 22 13.58 -5.12 9.20
CA TRP A 22 13.23 -4.20 10.30
C TRP A 22 11.75 -3.81 10.36
N LEU A 23 10.98 -4.20 9.34
CA LEU A 23 9.55 -3.91 9.27
C LEU A 23 8.79 -4.79 10.26
N ARG A 24 7.83 -4.20 10.97
CA ARG A 24 6.93 -4.96 11.84
C ARG A 24 6.25 -6.09 11.06
N THR A 25 5.97 -7.23 11.71
CA THR A 25 5.33 -8.41 11.09
C THR A 25 4.06 -8.07 10.30
N SER A 26 3.26 -7.13 10.81
CA SER A 26 2.06 -6.63 10.15
C SER A 26 2.36 -5.92 8.82
N THR A 27 3.40 -5.07 8.80
CA THR A 27 3.87 -4.36 7.61
C THR A 27 4.46 -5.34 6.59
N MET A 28 5.26 -6.29 7.07
CA MET A 28 5.83 -7.39 6.27
C MET A 28 4.77 -8.21 5.55
N SER A 29 3.65 -8.51 6.21
CA SER A 29 2.58 -9.33 5.60
C SER A 29 1.90 -8.62 4.42
N LEU A 30 1.66 -7.32 4.53
CA LEU A 30 1.11 -6.49 3.45
C LEU A 30 2.13 -6.32 2.32
N TRP A 31 3.38 -6.04 2.69
CA TRP A 31 4.46 -5.86 1.71
C TRP A 31 4.66 -7.11 0.86
N ARG A 32 4.72 -8.30 1.47
CA ARG A 32 4.89 -9.57 0.74
C ARG A 32 3.74 -9.86 -0.22
N GLN A 33 2.50 -9.54 0.15
CA GLN A 33 1.34 -9.68 -0.74
C GLN A 33 1.45 -8.77 -1.95
N VAL A 34 1.78 -7.49 -1.73
CA VAL A 34 1.94 -6.52 -2.82
C VAL A 34 3.18 -6.84 -3.67
N GLN A 35 4.27 -7.30 -3.07
CA GLN A 35 5.51 -7.63 -3.75
C GLN A 35 5.33 -8.86 -4.65
N ALA A 36 4.63 -9.91 -4.20
CA ALA A 36 4.31 -11.08 -5.03
C ALA A 36 3.49 -10.69 -6.27
N ASP A 37 2.44 -9.88 -6.10
CA ASP A 37 1.62 -9.33 -7.19
C ASP A 37 2.40 -8.36 -8.11
N TRP A 38 3.62 -7.95 -7.71
CA TRP A 38 4.46 -6.97 -8.40
C TRP A 38 5.68 -7.56 -9.11
N THR A 39 6.32 -8.60 -8.55
CA THR A 39 7.58 -9.17 -9.09
C THR A 39 7.42 -9.90 -10.42
N GLU A 40 6.19 -10.16 -10.87
CA GLU A 40 5.93 -10.85 -12.14
C GLU A 40 6.34 -10.01 -13.39
N THR A 41 6.76 -8.74 -13.23
CA THR A 41 7.09 -7.88 -14.39
C THR A 41 8.37 -7.03 -14.31
N ALA A 42 9.16 -7.03 -13.22
CA ALA A 42 10.15 -5.94 -13.02
C ALA A 42 11.47 -6.31 -12.32
N ALA A 43 12.12 -7.42 -12.70
CA ALA A 43 13.45 -7.73 -12.19
C ALA A 43 14.58 -6.86 -12.81
N ALA A 44 14.43 -6.42 -14.07
CA ALA A 44 15.51 -5.79 -14.83
C ALA A 44 15.65 -4.26 -14.63
N ASP A 45 14.58 -3.56 -14.21
CA ASP A 45 14.51 -2.09 -14.18
C ASP A 45 14.45 -1.49 -12.76
N ARG A 46 14.94 -2.19 -11.73
CA ARG A 46 14.98 -1.57 -10.38
C ARG A 46 15.98 -0.42 -10.38
N PRO A 47 15.55 0.84 -10.19
CA PRO A 47 16.48 1.95 -10.08
C PRO A 47 17.36 1.76 -8.84
N LEU A 48 18.66 1.94 -9.01
CA LEU A 48 19.62 1.98 -7.90
C LEU A 48 19.23 3.13 -6.97
N VAL A 49 18.86 2.80 -5.74
CA VAL A 49 18.52 3.78 -4.71
C VAL A 49 19.82 4.25 -4.06
N THR A 50 20.20 5.51 -4.31
CA THR A 50 21.47 6.08 -3.86
C THR A 50 21.38 6.84 -2.53
N CYS A 51 20.17 7.15 -2.05
CA CYS A 51 19.96 7.77 -0.74
C CYS A 51 19.54 6.74 0.29
N ALA A 52 20.32 6.61 1.37
CA ALA A 52 19.94 5.83 2.53
C ALA A 52 18.67 6.42 3.15
N LEU A 53 17.66 5.57 3.36
CA LEU A 53 16.44 5.96 4.06
C LEU A 53 16.77 6.28 5.51
N THR A 54 16.16 7.34 6.05
CA THR A 54 16.31 7.69 7.45
C THR A 54 15.45 6.76 8.32
N ARG A 55 15.89 6.50 9.56
CA ARG A 55 15.08 5.74 10.54
C ARG A 55 13.71 6.36 10.78
N ASN A 56 13.58 7.69 10.65
CA ASN A 56 12.32 8.40 10.79
C ASN A 56 11.36 8.09 9.64
N GLU A 57 11.83 8.07 8.39
CA GLU A 57 11.01 7.69 7.23
C GLU A 57 10.50 6.25 7.34
N VAL A 58 11.37 5.33 7.77
CA VAL A 58 10.98 3.93 8.02
C VAL A 58 9.93 3.86 9.14
N GLY A 59 10.11 4.59 10.24
CA GLY A 59 9.14 4.63 11.35
C GLY A 59 7.78 5.18 10.94
N LEU A 60 7.74 6.25 10.14
CA LEU A 60 6.51 6.83 9.59
C LEU A 60 5.82 5.88 8.61
N ALA A 61 6.60 5.14 7.82
CA ALA A 61 6.07 4.12 6.92
C ALA A 61 5.44 2.96 7.70
N ASP A 62 6.14 2.47 8.73
CA ASP A 62 5.66 1.39 9.59
C ASP A 62 4.39 1.77 10.35
N GLU A 63 4.31 3.00 10.87
CA GLU A 63 3.10 3.51 11.51
C GLU A 63 1.92 3.51 10.53
N ALA A 64 2.12 4.07 9.33
CA ALA A 64 1.07 4.23 8.34
C ALA A 64 0.55 2.87 7.83
N LEU A 65 1.45 1.93 7.54
CA LEU A 65 1.09 0.59 7.08
C LEU A 65 0.52 -0.28 8.21
N GLY A 66 0.94 -0.02 9.46
CA GLY A 66 0.33 -0.57 10.65
C GLY A 66 -1.17 -0.28 10.73
N TRP A 67 -1.63 0.89 10.28
CA TRP A 67 -3.07 1.20 10.24
C TRP A 67 -3.83 0.37 9.22
N VAL A 68 -3.22 0.07 8.06
CA VAL A 68 -3.84 -0.81 7.06
C VAL A 68 -3.98 -2.22 7.63
N ALA A 69 -2.92 -2.73 8.27
CA ALA A 69 -2.95 -4.05 8.89
C ALA A 69 -3.96 -4.14 10.05
N ALA A 70 -4.13 -3.06 10.83
CA ALA A 70 -5.02 -3.02 11.97
C ALA A 70 -6.51 -2.82 11.59
N TYR A 71 -6.80 -2.03 10.56
CA TYR A 71 -8.16 -1.55 10.31
C TYR A 71 -8.79 -2.02 9.00
N VAL A 72 -8.00 -2.54 8.06
CA VAL A 72 -8.52 -3.08 6.80
C VAL A 72 -8.63 -4.59 6.91
N PRO A 73 -9.81 -5.21 6.72
CA PRO A 73 -9.94 -6.67 6.74
C PRO A 73 -8.97 -7.35 5.77
N THR A 74 -8.45 -8.52 6.14
CA THR A 74 -7.65 -9.37 5.26
C THR A 74 -8.43 -9.80 4.01
N GLY A 75 -7.71 -10.26 2.98
CA GLY A 75 -8.30 -10.67 1.70
C GLY A 75 -8.43 -9.50 0.71
N VAL A 76 -9.44 -9.57 -0.15
CA VAL A 76 -9.57 -8.71 -1.35
C VAL A 76 -9.50 -7.21 -1.04
N THR A 77 -10.10 -6.74 0.06
CA THR A 77 -10.06 -5.31 0.41
C THR A 77 -8.63 -4.82 0.66
N ARG A 78 -7.82 -5.63 1.36
CA ARG A 78 -6.44 -5.29 1.67
C ARG A 78 -5.56 -5.35 0.42
N GLN A 79 -5.81 -6.31 -0.46
CA GLN A 79 -5.15 -6.41 -1.76
C GLN A 79 -5.41 -5.15 -2.62
N ILE A 80 -6.67 -4.73 -2.76
CA ILE A 80 -7.05 -3.52 -3.51
C ILE A 80 -6.35 -2.28 -2.95
N VAL A 81 -6.34 -2.13 -1.61
CA VAL A 81 -5.65 -1.01 -0.95
C VAL A 81 -4.14 -1.05 -1.23
N GLY A 82 -3.52 -2.22 -1.15
CA GLY A 82 -2.10 -2.41 -1.45
C GLY A 82 -1.75 -2.02 -2.89
N LEU A 83 -2.48 -2.55 -3.87
CA LEU A 83 -2.27 -2.26 -5.30
C LEU A 83 -2.45 -0.78 -5.62
N ALA A 84 -3.52 -0.15 -5.11
CA ALA A 84 -3.79 1.27 -5.33
C ALA A 84 -2.72 2.18 -4.74
N LEU A 85 -2.29 1.93 -3.49
CA LEU A 85 -1.23 2.72 -2.86
C LEU A 85 0.11 2.54 -3.58
N MET A 86 0.41 1.32 -4.06
CA MET A 86 1.63 1.06 -4.81
C MET A 86 1.63 1.77 -6.17
N GLN A 87 0.50 1.78 -6.88
CA GLN A 87 0.37 2.52 -8.13
C GLN A 87 0.61 4.02 -7.93
N LEU A 88 0.02 4.61 -6.89
CA LEU A 88 0.20 6.03 -6.54
C LEU A 88 1.66 6.34 -6.19
N ALA A 89 2.33 5.47 -5.43
CA ALA A 89 3.73 5.66 -5.03
C ALA A 89 4.69 5.55 -6.23
N ARG A 90 4.41 4.64 -7.18
CA ARG A 90 5.24 4.47 -8.37
C ARG A 90 5.08 5.61 -9.38
N THR A 91 3.84 6.02 -9.63
CA THR A 91 3.54 7.01 -10.68
C THR A 91 3.72 8.45 -10.20
N GLY A 92 3.71 8.68 -8.88
CA GLY A 92 3.62 10.02 -8.32
C GLY A 92 2.26 10.69 -8.51
N SER A 93 1.27 9.95 -9.04
CA SER A 93 -0.08 10.46 -9.29
C SER A 93 -0.84 10.74 -7.98
N ASP A 94 -1.79 11.67 -8.04
CA ASP A 94 -2.78 11.91 -7.00
C ASP A 94 -4.01 11.00 -7.14
N ARG A 95 -4.20 10.40 -8.31
CA ARG A 95 -5.36 9.58 -8.68
C ARG A 95 -4.97 8.15 -9.00
N VAL A 96 -5.82 7.24 -8.54
CA VAL A 96 -5.72 5.80 -8.83
C VAL A 96 -6.34 5.55 -10.19
N GLU A 97 -5.55 4.95 -11.09
CA GLU A 97 -6.02 4.41 -12.36
C GLU A 97 -6.57 3.01 -12.10
N TRP A 98 -7.89 2.87 -12.21
CA TRP A 98 -8.58 1.65 -11.80
C TRP A 98 -8.46 0.51 -12.80
N SER A 99 -8.31 0.79 -14.10
CA SER A 99 -8.23 -0.27 -15.12
C SER A 99 -7.05 -1.22 -14.91
N PRO A 100 -5.80 -0.75 -14.66
CA PRO A 100 -4.67 -1.64 -14.38
C PRO A 100 -4.77 -2.44 -13.08
N ILE A 101 -5.58 -1.96 -12.12
CA ILE A 101 -5.86 -2.68 -10.87
C ILE A 101 -6.94 -3.73 -11.13
N TRP A 102 -7.97 -3.38 -11.90
CA TRP A 102 -9.03 -4.28 -12.30
C TRP A 102 -8.51 -5.47 -13.10
N GLU A 103 -7.59 -5.25 -14.04
CA GLU A 103 -6.91 -6.33 -14.76
C GLU A 103 -6.19 -7.29 -13.80
N ARG A 104 -5.45 -6.76 -12.81
CA ARG A 104 -4.79 -7.57 -11.77
C ARG A 104 -5.74 -8.31 -10.85
N MET A 105 -6.97 -7.82 -10.70
CA MET A 105 -8.02 -8.46 -9.92
C MET A 105 -8.77 -9.54 -10.71
N GLY A 106 -8.25 -9.95 -11.87
CA GLY A 106 -8.84 -10.98 -12.74
C GLY A 106 -9.70 -10.43 -13.88
N GLY A 107 -9.76 -9.11 -14.07
CA GLY A 107 -10.46 -8.48 -15.19
C GLY A 107 -11.91 -8.93 -15.32
N HIS A 108 -12.29 -9.34 -16.53
CA HIS A 108 -13.64 -9.83 -16.84
C HIS A 108 -14.00 -11.10 -16.08
N ASP A 109 -13.03 -11.97 -15.82
CA ASP A 109 -13.23 -13.25 -15.12
C ASP A 109 -13.29 -13.09 -13.59
N GLY A 110 -12.79 -11.96 -13.07
CA GLY A 110 -12.72 -11.68 -11.64
C GLY A 110 -14.04 -11.24 -10.99
N GLY A 111 -15.07 -10.92 -11.80
CA GLY A 111 -16.38 -10.47 -11.31
C GLY A 111 -16.39 -9.09 -10.63
N TRP A 112 -15.34 -8.29 -10.83
CA TRP A 112 -15.22 -6.94 -10.28
C TRP A 112 -15.48 -5.87 -11.34
N THR A 113 -15.88 -4.68 -10.89
CA THR A 113 -15.93 -3.46 -11.71
C THR A 113 -14.96 -2.42 -11.15
N THR A 114 -14.42 -1.56 -12.00
CA THR A 114 -13.56 -0.44 -11.60
C THR A 114 -14.21 0.44 -10.54
N ASP A 115 -15.52 0.72 -10.68
CA ASP A 115 -16.30 1.46 -9.67
C ASP A 115 -16.44 0.70 -8.35
N GLY A 116 -16.61 -0.62 -8.40
CA GLY A 116 -16.64 -1.48 -7.21
C GLY A 116 -15.33 -1.42 -6.44
N LEU A 117 -14.19 -1.47 -7.15
CA LEU A 117 -12.85 -1.33 -6.57
C LEU A 117 -12.68 0.05 -5.94
N ARG A 118 -13.05 1.11 -6.66
CA ARG A 118 -12.99 2.51 -6.18
C ARG A 118 -13.80 2.70 -4.90
N MET A 119 -15.03 2.22 -4.85
CA MET A 119 -15.88 2.31 -3.66
C MET A 119 -15.28 1.57 -2.47
N ARG A 120 -14.78 0.34 -2.70
CA ARG A 120 -14.17 -0.48 -1.64
C ARG A 120 -12.91 0.18 -1.08
N TYR A 121 -12.06 0.73 -1.95
CA TYR A 121 -10.89 1.52 -1.55
C TYR A 121 -11.27 2.76 -0.73
N GLY A 122 -12.24 3.55 -1.21
CA GLY A 122 -12.71 4.74 -0.51
C GLY A 122 -13.27 4.43 0.88
N ARG A 123 -14.06 3.35 1.01
CA ARG A 123 -14.57 2.88 2.31
C ARG A 123 -13.46 2.47 3.25
N ALA A 124 -12.45 1.75 2.76
CA ALA A 124 -11.29 1.35 3.56
C ALA A 124 -10.51 2.58 4.07
N LEU A 125 -10.16 3.53 3.19
CA LEU A 125 -9.45 4.75 3.59
C LEU A 125 -10.24 5.60 4.59
N ASN A 126 -11.55 5.74 4.37
CA ASN A 126 -12.43 6.44 5.31
C ASN A 126 -12.50 5.74 6.67
N GLY A 127 -12.50 4.39 6.68
CA GLY A 127 -12.45 3.59 7.90
C GLY A 127 -11.17 3.83 8.70
N ILE A 128 -10.01 3.77 8.03
CA ILE A 128 -8.70 4.07 8.63
C ILE A 128 -8.70 5.50 9.19
N CYS A 129 -9.14 6.49 8.40
CA CYS A 129 -9.19 7.89 8.80
C CYS A 129 -10.00 8.09 10.09
N LYS A 130 -11.21 7.51 10.15
CA LYS A 130 -12.06 7.59 11.34
C LYS A 130 -11.41 6.95 12.58
N LYS A 131 -10.77 5.80 12.43
CA LYS A 131 -10.12 5.09 13.54
C LYS A 131 -8.92 5.85 14.08
N VAL A 132 -8.06 6.35 13.20
CA VAL A 132 -6.87 7.14 13.58
C VAL A 132 -7.28 8.45 14.25
N ASN A 133 -8.27 9.17 13.70
CA ASN A 133 -8.73 10.42 14.32
C ASN A 133 -9.39 10.20 15.68
N ARG A 134 -10.17 9.11 15.84
CA ARG A 134 -10.76 8.76 17.14
C ARG A 134 -9.69 8.45 18.20
N GLY A 135 -8.61 7.78 17.82
CA GLY A 135 -7.49 7.51 18.74
C GLY A 135 -6.72 8.77 19.17
N LYS A 136 -6.75 9.84 18.37
CA LYS A 136 -6.11 11.12 18.68
C LYS A 136 -6.95 12.07 19.55
N SER A 137 -8.28 11.93 19.53
CA SER A 137 -9.19 12.77 20.30
C SER A 137 -9.54 12.22 21.69
N GLY A 138 -9.03 11.03 22.05
CA GLY A 138 -9.30 10.38 23.33
C GLY A 138 -8.05 10.18 24.20
N GLY A 139 -7.00 10.96 23.97
CA GLY A 139 -5.76 10.99 24.75
C GLY A 139 -5.50 12.38 25.31
#